data_AF-A0A9W8N5E5-F1
#
_entry.id   AF-A0A9W8N5E5-F1
#
_cell.length_a   1.000
_cell.length_b   1.000
_cell.length_c   1.000
_cell.angle_alpha   90.00
_cell.angle_beta   90.00
_cell.angle_gamma   90.00
#
_symmetry.space_group_name_H-M   'P 1'
#
loop_
_entity.id
_entity.type
_entity.pdbx_description
1 polymer ?
#
loop_
_entity_poly.entity_id
_entity_poly.type
_entity_poly.pdbx_seq_one_letter_code
_entity_poly.pdbx_strand_id
1 'polypeptide(L)'
;MTISVTIAVESERTVRKYVIRREVQPKGEGKQPYTKAPRIQRLVTPQRLQHKRHRIALKRRQAEKVKDEAAEYAQVLAKRVAEAKTSKADARKRRASSMRK
;
A
#
# COMPACT_ATOMS: atom_id res chain seq x y z
N MET A 1 11.06 25.66 7.01
CA MET A 1 10.46 26.39 8.15
C MET A 1 9.24 25.64 8.65
N THR A 2 9.42 24.83 9.70
CA THR A 2 8.36 24.13 10.43
C THR A 2 7.79 25.07 11.48
N ILE A 3 6.45 25.16 11.57
CA ILE A 3 5.71 26.01 12.52
C ILE A 3 5.98 25.62 14.00
N SER A 4 6.74 24.55 14.25
CA SER A 4 7.02 23.99 15.58
C SER A 4 8.08 24.73 16.40
N VAL A 5 8.74 25.78 15.90
CA VAL A 5 9.85 26.43 16.63
C VAL A 5 9.43 27.69 17.39
N THR A 6 8.31 28.34 17.03
CA THR A 6 7.91 29.62 17.64
C THR A 6 6.78 29.51 18.68
N ILE A 7 6.10 28.36 18.76
CA ILE A 7 4.96 28.18 19.66
C ILE A 7 5.16 26.86 20.38
N ALA A 8 5.40 26.91 21.69
CA ALA A 8 5.42 25.74 22.56
C ALA A 8 4.00 25.16 22.63
N VAL A 9 3.64 24.32 21.65
CA VAL A 9 2.33 23.68 21.57
C VAL A 9 2.43 22.33 22.28
N GLU A 10 1.83 22.26 23.46
CA GLU A 10 1.55 21.03 24.17
C GLU A 10 0.76 20.06 23.27
N SER A 11 1.14 18.78 23.30
CA SER A 11 0.80 17.72 22.32
C SER A 11 -0.70 17.49 22.09
N GLU A 12 -1.55 18.02 22.95
CA GLU A 12 -3.01 17.88 22.90
C GLU A 12 -3.71 18.97 22.10
N ARG A 13 -3.08 20.13 21.86
CA ARG A 13 -3.75 21.29 21.25
C ARG A 13 -3.61 21.28 19.72
N THR A 14 -4.72 21.56 19.02
CA THR A 14 -4.74 21.57 17.55
C THR A 14 -4.02 22.81 16.97
N VAL A 15 -2.97 22.58 16.17
CA VAL A 15 -2.15 23.63 15.51
C VAL A 15 -2.98 24.55 14.59
N ARG A 16 -4.17 24.11 14.15
CA ARG A 16 -5.09 24.90 13.30
C ARG A 16 -5.52 26.22 13.93
N LYS A 17 -5.56 26.30 15.25
CA LYS A 17 -5.99 27.51 15.98
C LYS A 17 -4.92 28.59 16.01
N TYR A 18 -3.64 28.20 15.93
CA TYR A 18 -2.49 29.10 16.08
C TYR A 18 -1.89 29.57 14.75
N VAL A 19 -2.61 29.39 13.64
CA VAL A 19 -2.14 29.81 12.32
C VAL A 19 -2.31 31.33 12.20
N ILE A 20 -1.19 32.03 11.97
CA ILE A 20 -1.17 33.47 11.70
C ILE A 20 -2.00 33.76 10.45
N ARG A 21 -2.95 34.69 10.56
CA ARG A 21 -3.79 35.15 9.46
C ARG A 21 -3.34 36.53 9.00
N ARG A 22 -3.36 36.77 7.70
CA ARG A 22 -3.10 38.06 7.08
C ARG A 22 -4.42 38.67 6.64
N GLU A 23 -4.74 39.87 7.14
CA GLU A 23 -5.81 40.69 6.61
C GLU A 23 -5.38 41.28 5.27
N VAL A 24 -6.19 41.07 4.23
CA VAL A 24 -5.96 41.62 2.90
C VAL A 24 -7.04 42.66 2.65
N GLN A 25 -6.64 43.92 2.64
CA GLN A 25 -7.47 45.04 2.20
C GLN A 25 -7.49 45.06 0.67
N PRO A 26 -8.64 44.79 0.03
CA PRO A 26 -8.72 44.79 -1.44
C PRO A 26 -8.64 46.24 -1.97
N LYS A 27 -7.84 46.46 -3.01
CA LYS A 27 -7.65 47.79 -3.63
C LYS A 27 -8.84 48.31 -4.46
N GLY A 28 -9.92 47.54 -4.60
CA GLY A 28 -11.09 47.93 -5.39
C GLY A 28 -12.21 48.42 -4.49
N GLU A 29 -12.83 49.55 -4.87
CA GLU A 29 -13.97 50.13 -4.15
C GLU A 29 -15.11 49.12 -4.00
N GLY A 30 -15.53 48.89 -2.75
CA GLY A 30 -16.68 48.04 -2.39
C GLY A 30 -16.39 46.60 -1.99
N LYS A 31 -15.12 46.14 -1.98
CA LYS A 31 -14.80 44.77 -1.53
C LYS A 31 -14.50 44.74 -0.02
N GLN A 32 -15.12 43.82 0.70
CA GLN A 32 -14.89 43.62 2.13
C GLN A 32 -13.48 43.08 2.41
N PRO A 33 -12.83 43.51 3.51
CA PRO A 33 -11.56 42.94 3.94
C PRO A 33 -11.71 41.44 4.20
N TYR A 34 -10.78 40.62 3.69
CA TYR A 34 -10.78 39.18 3.97
C TYR A 34 -9.46 38.73 4.59
N THR A 35 -9.55 37.73 5.47
CA THR A 35 -8.38 37.11 6.10
C THR A 35 -7.92 35.90 5.28
N LYS A 36 -6.62 35.80 4.98
CA LYS A 36 -6.00 34.60 4.40
C LYS A 36 -5.13 33.93 5.45
N ALA A 37 -5.16 32.60 5.45
CA ALA A 37 -4.29 31.77 6.25
C ALA A 37 -3.36 30.95 5.34
N PRO A 38 -2.08 30.74 5.71
CA PRO A 38 -1.22 29.82 5.01
C PRO A 38 -1.72 28.38 5.15
N ARG A 39 -1.52 27.56 4.11
CA ARG A 39 -1.77 26.12 4.17
C ARG A 39 -0.81 25.48 5.18
N ILE A 40 -1.37 24.77 6.16
CA ILE A 40 -0.55 24.01 7.11
C ILE A 40 0.05 22.80 6.40
N GLN A 41 1.37 22.77 6.30
CA GLN A 41 2.08 21.63 5.76
C GLN A 41 2.36 20.60 6.87
N ARG A 42 2.40 19.31 6.51
CA ARG A 42 2.69 18.17 7.42
C ARG A 42 1.70 17.95 8.58
N LEU A 43 0.55 18.61 8.59
CA LEU A 43 -0.55 18.28 9.51
C LEU A 43 -0.94 16.80 9.38
N VAL A 44 -1.18 16.12 10.50
CA VAL A 44 -1.79 14.79 10.49
C VAL A 44 -3.29 14.96 10.25
N THR A 45 -3.75 14.58 9.06
CA THR A 45 -5.17 14.63 8.69
C THR A 45 -5.81 13.24 8.75
N PRO A 46 -7.13 13.13 8.96
CA PRO A 46 -7.84 11.84 8.88
C PRO A 46 -7.61 11.13 7.54
N GLN A 47 -7.59 11.89 6.44
CA GLN A 47 -7.27 11.37 5.11
C GLN A 47 -5.84 10.77 5.05
N ARG A 48 -4.85 11.41 5.68
CA ARG A 48 -3.49 10.86 5.76
C ARG A 48 -3.46 9.53 6.53
N LEU A 49 -4.24 9.41 7.61
CA LEU A 49 -4.39 8.17 8.35
C LEU A 49 -5.09 7.10 7.52
N GLN A 50 -6.13 7.46 6.78
CA GLN A 50 -6.85 6.58 5.85
C GLN A 50 -5.93 6.06 4.75
N HIS A 51 -5.16 6.93 4.08
CA HIS A 51 -4.20 6.53 3.06
C HIS A 51 -3.13 5.59 3.62
N LYS A 52 -2.65 5.85 4.85
CA LYS A 52 -1.70 4.96 5.53
C LYS A 52 -2.30 3.57 5.79
N ARG A 53 -3.54 3.51 6.28
CA ARG A 53 -4.28 2.25 6.51
C ARG A 53 -4.50 1.50 5.19
N HIS A 54 -4.96 2.19 4.15
CA HIS A 54 -5.20 1.63 2.83
C HIS A 54 -3.92 1.02 2.23
N ARG A 55 -2.80 1.74 2.30
CA ARG A 55 -1.50 1.23 1.85
C ARG A 55 -1.08 -0.07 2.55
N ILE A 56 -1.32 -0.17 3.86
CA ILE A 56 -1.02 -1.39 4.63
C ILE A 56 -1.94 -2.53 4.21
N ALA A 57 -3.24 -2.25 4.02
CA ALA A 57 -4.21 -3.24 3.56
C ALA A 57 -3.85 -3.81 2.18
N LEU A 58 -3.43 -2.95 1.24
CA LEU A 58 -2.99 -3.41 -0.09
C LEU A 58 -1.77 -4.33 -0.01
N LYS A 59 -0.79 -4.00 0.85
CA LYS A 59 0.39 -4.87 1.05
C LYS A 59 0.02 -6.23 1.63
N ARG A 60 -0.91 -6.27 2.58
CA ARG A 60 -1.41 -7.54 3.16
C ARG A 60 -2.11 -8.38 2.10
N ARG A 61 -3.04 -7.78 1.35
CA ARG A 61 -3.76 -8.44 0.25
C ARG A 61 -2.80 -9.01 -0.80
N GLN A 62 -1.76 -8.25 -1.17
CA GLN A 62 -0.77 -8.73 -2.13
C GLN A 62 0.03 -9.91 -1.58
N ALA A 63 0.40 -9.89 -0.29
CA ALA A 63 1.13 -10.99 0.33
C ALA A 63 0.29 -12.28 0.40
N GLU A 64 -0.99 -12.17 0.73
CA GLU A 64 -1.96 -13.28 0.70
C GLU A 64 -2.06 -13.86 -0.71
N LYS A 65 -2.30 -12.99 -1.72
CA LYS A 65 -2.38 -13.40 -3.12
C LYS A 65 -1.14 -14.16 -3.60
N VAL A 66 0.06 -13.66 -3.32
CA VAL A 66 1.32 -14.31 -3.72
C VAL A 66 1.49 -15.67 -3.03
N LYS A 67 1.08 -15.79 -1.77
CA LYS A 67 1.13 -17.06 -1.03
C LYS A 67 0.19 -18.10 -1.66
N ASP A 68 -1.03 -17.69 -2.00
CA ASP A 68 -2.04 -18.57 -2.59
C ASP A 68 -1.61 -19.02 -4.00
N GLU A 69 -1.12 -18.10 -4.84
CA GLU A 69 -0.60 -18.41 -6.18
C GLU A 69 0.60 -19.37 -6.13
N ALA A 70 1.51 -19.19 -5.16
CA ALA A 70 2.64 -20.09 -4.98
C ALA A 70 2.20 -21.50 -4.53
N ALA A 71 1.20 -21.57 -3.65
CA ALA A 71 0.63 -22.85 -3.21
C ALA A 71 -0.07 -23.59 -4.36
N GLU A 72 -0.85 -22.88 -5.17
CA GLU A 72 -1.52 -23.43 -6.35
C GLU A 72 -0.49 -23.95 -7.37
N TYR A 73 0.54 -23.15 -7.67
CA TYR A 73 1.60 -23.56 -8.58
C TYR A 73 2.36 -24.79 -8.09
N ALA A 74 2.65 -24.87 -6.79
CA ALA A 74 3.31 -26.03 -6.19
C ALA A 74 2.48 -27.32 -6.35
N GLN A 75 1.15 -27.24 -6.18
CA GLN A 75 0.25 -28.38 -6.39
C GLN A 75 0.25 -28.85 -7.84
N VAL A 76 0.14 -27.92 -8.80
CA VAL A 76 0.18 -28.24 -10.23
C VAL A 76 1.52 -28.88 -10.61
N LEU A 77 2.62 -28.35 -10.08
CA LEU A 77 3.96 -28.89 -10.32
C LEU A 77 4.10 -30.31 -9.78
N ALA A 78 3.64 -30.56 -8.56
CA ALA A 78 3.68 -31.89 -7.96
C ALA A 78 2.91 -32.92 -8.80
N LYS A 79 1.71 -32.55 -9.29
CA LYS A 79 0.91 -33.39 -10.19
C LYS A 79 1.66 -33.71 -11.49
N ARG A 80 2.22 -32.71 -12.18
CA ARG A 80 2.97 -32.90 -13.43
C ARG A 80 4.22 -33.77 -13.24
N VAL A 81 4.94 -33.58 -12.13
CA VAL A 81 6.13 -34.39 -11.82
C VAL A 81 5.74 -35.84 -11.55
N ALA A 82 4.64 -36.08 -10.85
CA ALA A 82 4.12 -37.43 -10.61
C ALA A 82 3.73 -38.12 -11.93
N GLU A 83 2.96 -37.46 -12.79
CA GLU A 83 2.56 -37.96 -14.12
C GLU A 83 3.77 -38.24 -15.03
N ALA A 84 4.78 -37.36 -15.02
CA ALA A 84 6.00 -37.57 -15.79
C ALA A 84 6.81 -38.78 -15.26
N LYS A 85 6.83 -38.99 -13.94
CA LYS A 85 7.48 -40.16 -13.33
C LYS A 85 6.76 -41.46 -13.68
N THR A 86 5.43 -41.50 -13.62
CA THR A 86 4.65 -42.70 -13.99
C THR A 86 4.82 -43.02 -15.47
N SER A 87 4.69 -42.02 -16.36
CA SER A 87 4.91 -42.20 -17.81
C SER A 87 6.31 -42.74 -18.13
N LYS A 88 7.36 -42.21 -17.48
CA LYS A 88 8.74 -42.72 -17.62
C LYS A 88 8.88 -44.16 -17.11
N ALA A 89 8.24 -44.49 -15.98
CA ALA A 89 8.27 -45.84 -15.43
C ALA A 89 7.57 -46.84 -16.35
N ASP A 90 6.42 -46.48 -16.93
CA ASP A 90 5.68 -47.33 -17.87
C ASP A 90 6.44 -47.54 -19.17
N ALA A 91 7.09 -46.49 -19.71
CA ALA A 91 7.96 -46.61 -20.87
C ALA A 91 9.15 -47.55 -20.60
N ARG A 92 9.74 -47.51 -19.40
CA ARG A 92 10.80 -48.44 -18.99
C ARG A 92 10.29 -49.88 -18.90
N LYS A 93 9.12 -50.10 -18.28
CA LYS A 93 8.48 -51.43 -18.22
C LYS A 93 8.22 -52.01 -19.61
N ARG A 94 7.65 -51.20 -20.52
CA ARG A 94 7.39 -51.62 -21.92
C ARG A 94 8.66 -52.04 -22.65
N ARG A 95 9.75 -51.28 -22.52
CA ARG A 95 11.06 -51.64 -23.10
C ARG A 95 11.63 -52.92 -22.50
N ALA A 96 11.51 -53.10 -21.19
CA ALA A 96 11.98 -54.33 -20.53
C ALA A 96 11.17 -55.56 -20.99
N SER A 97 9.85 -55.43 -21.18
CA SER A 97 9.03 -56.52 -21.74
C SER A 97 9.31 -56.82 -23.21
N SER A 98 9.68 -55.82 -24.01
CA SER A 98 9.98 -56.05 -25.44
C SER A 98 11.33 -56.70 -25.67
N MET A 99 12.29 -56.58 -24.73
CA MET A 99 13.60 -57.23 -24.82
C MET A 99 13.63 -58.66 -24.27
N ARG A 100 12.53 -59.14 -23.67
CA ARG A 100 12.47 -60.46 -23.01
C ARG A 100 11.77 -61.51 -23.87
N LYS A 101 11.85 -61.37 -25.19
CA LYS A 101 11.32 -62.28 -26.21
C LYS A 101 12.46 -62.78 -27.07
#